data_AF-A0A7I9VQ00-F1
#
_entry.id   AF-A0A7I9VQ00-F1
#
_cell.length_a   1.000
_cell.length_b   1.000
_cell.length_c   1.000
_cell.angle_alpha   90.00
_cell.angle_beta   90.00
_cell.angle_gamma   90.00
#
_symmetry.space_group_name_H-M   'P 1'
#
loop_
_entity.id
_entity.type
_entity.pdbx_description
1 polymer ?
#
loop_
_entity_poly.entity_id
_entity_poly.type
_entity_poly.pdbx_seq_one_letter_code
_entity_poly.pdbx_strand_id
1 'polypeptide(L)'
;MHMTRRFAVYLGAPVAAALLASIAGCGSAREPVTAEATTSCATCHGDRSPGIEPGDPHAAPGFNGGTDVNGRTAGDPAATAIGAHAIHLTGGALGVAVSCDQCHVVPATVDAAGHLDNQVTIAFGARAKKNGLAPAYDPATQTCSNTYCHGGTPGWKANPVVAPKWSQGNEAIVCGACHDLPPPSPVHVKIDKATQGCGTSTNPAFACHPAGYSPFTVDPKLHMDGQICPPFCTPVSP
;
A
#
# COMPACT_ATOMS: atom_id res chain seq x y z
N MET A 1 -7.69 75.16 61.94
CA MET A 1 -7.61 75.15 60.46
C MET A 1 -7.86 73.72 60.01
N HIS A 2 -9.11 73.39 59.63
CA HIS A 2 -9.50 73.06 58.23
C HIS A 2 -8.53 72.05 57.59
N MET A 3 -8.92 70.84 57.17
CA MET A 3 -10.10 70.49 56.38
C MET A 3 -10.31 68.96 56.39
N THR A 4 -11.57 68.54 56.54
CA THR A 4 -12.10 67.20 56.25
C THR A 4 -12.00 66.85 54.76
N ARG A 5 -11.78 65.58 54.40
CA ARG A 5 -12.53 64.86 53.33
C ARG A 5 -12.23 63.35 53.21
N ARG A 6 -13.27 62.57 53.53
CA ARG A 6 -13.90 61.44 52.82
C ARG A 6 -13.09 60.19 52.40
N PHE A 7 -13.60 59.07 52.91
CA PHE A 7 -13.41 57.68 52.52
C PHE A 7 -13.58 57.42 51.01
N ALA A 8 -12.70 56.57 50.47
CA ALA A 8 -12.98 55.68 49.35
C ALA A 8 -12.14 54.41 49.53
N VAL A 9 -12.80 53.28 49.79
CA VAL A 9 -12.22 51.94 49.79
C VAL A 9 -12.24 51.44 48.34
N TYR A 10 -11.08 51.09 47.79
CA TYR A 10 -10.98 50.25 46.60
C TYR A 10 -9.87 49.21 46.84
N LEU A 11 -10.30 47.95 46.95
CA LEU A 11 -9.46 46.75 46.98
C LEU A 11 -8.88 46.53 45.58
N GLY A 12 -7.58 46.78 45.41
CA GLY A 12 -6.81 46.38 44.23
C GLY A 12 -5.91 45.19 44.58
N ALA A 13 -6.16 44.04 43.96
CA ALA A 13 -5.34 42.84 44.10
C ALA A 13 -3.96 43.01 43.42
N PRO A 14 -2.88 42.40 43.94
CA PRO A 14 -1.58 42.45 43.27
C PRO A 14 -1.55 41.46 42.10
N VAL A 15 -1.30 41.96 40.89
CA VAL A 15 -0.98 41.14 39.72
C VAL A 15 0.50 40.79 39.78
N ALA A 16 0.82 39.59 40.25
CA ALA A 16 2.16 39.03 40.15
C ALA A 16 2.41 38.60 38.70
N ALA A 17 3.30 39.30 38.00
CA ALA A 17 3.79 38.88 36.69
C ALA A 17 4.77 37.73 36.86
N ALA A 18 4.30 36.49 36.64
CA ALA A 18 5.18 35.33 36.49
C ALA A 18 5.54 35.18 35.01
N LEU A 19 6.77 35.57 34.65
CA LEU A 19 7.43 35.10 33.43
C LEU A 19 7.67 33.59 33.58
N LEU A 20 6.83 32.77 32.95
CA LEU A 20 7.14 31.37 32.69
C LEU A 20 7.70 31.26 31.28
N ALA A 21 9.02 31.15 31.19
CA ALA A 21 9.71 30.73 29.99
C ALA A 21 9.23 29.32 29.63
N SER A 22 8.42 29.21 28.58
CA SER A 22 7.97 27.93 28.03
C SER A 22 9.11 27.28 27.25
N ILE A 23 9.97 26.56 27.98
CA ILE A 23 10.87 25.56 27.40
C ILE A 23 10.06 24.26 27.29
N ALA A 24 9.15 24.18 26.32
CA ALA A 24 8.49 22.92 25.99
C ALA A 24 9.46 22.08 25.15
N GLY A 25 10.38 21.41 25.84
CA GLY A 25 11.18 20.33 25.28
C GLY A 25 10.28 19.13 24.95
N CYS A 26 10.53 18.50 23.81
CA CYS A 26 9.98 17.20 23.45
C CYS A 26 10.32 16.18 24.54
N GLY A 27 9.35 15.74 25.34
CA GLY A 27 9.55 14.64 26.29
C GLY A 27 8.80 14.83 27.61
N SER A 28 7.49 14.65 27.61
CA SER A 28 6.72 14.27 28.80
C SER A 28 5.44 13.55 28.35
N ALA A 29 5.08 12.49 29.06
CA ALA A 29 3.92 11.66 28.78
C ALA A 29 2.65 12.52 28.71
N ARG A 30 1.85 12.30 27.67
CA ARG A 30 0.57 13.00 27.50
C ARG A 30 -0.45 12.37 28.47
N GLU A 31 -1.27 13.22 29.07
CA GLU A 31 -2.46 12.82 29.84
C GLU A 31 -3.31 11.79 29.06
N PRO A 32 -3.96 10.82 29.72
CA PRO A 32 -4.86 9.90 29.04
C PRO A 32 -6.01 10.73 28.46
N VAL A 33 -6.11 10.73 27.14
CA VAL A 33 -7.16 11.44 26.41
C VAL A 33 -8.51 10.90 26.87
N THR A 34 -9.31 11.71 27.55
CA THR A 34 -10.71 11.39 27.82
C THR A 34 -11.41 11.15 26.49
N ALA A 35 -12.17 10.06 26.40
CA ALA A 35 -12.73 9.44 25.20
C ALA A 35 -13.74 10.28 24.39
N GLU A 36 -13.37 11.49 23.96
CA GLU A 36 -14.19 12.35 23.10
C GLU A 36 -13.40 13.09 22.01
N ALA A 37 -12.21 12.59 21.68
CA ALA A 37 -11.64 12.73 20.35
C ALA A 37 -11.44 11.32 19.82
N THR A 38 -12.32 10.87 18.92
CA THR A 38 -12.04 9.70 18.07
C THR A 38 -10.70 9.99 17.37
N THR A 39 -9.61 9.43 17.87
CA THR A 39 -8.34 9.48 17.17
C THR A 39 -8.55 8.65 15.91
N SER A 40 -8.88 9.30 14.81
CA SER A 40 -9.02 8.61 13.53
C SER A 40 -7.64 8.18 13.06
N CYS A 41 -7.58 7.11 12.26
CA CYS A 41 -6.35 6.58 11.66
C CYS A 41 -5.54 7.70 10.97
N ALA A 42 -6.27 8.58 10.30
CA ALA A 42 -5.89 9.84 9.65
C ALA A 42 -5.04 10.79 10.52
N THR A 43 -5.11 10.69 11.85
CA THR A 43 -4.32 11.56 12.75
C THR A 43 -2.82 11.29 12.60
N CYS A 44 -2.46 10.03 12.42
CA CYS A 44 -1.06 9.58 12.32
C CYS A 44 -0.71 9.10 10.91
N HIS A 45 -1.64 8.44 10.21
CA HIS A 45 -1.38 7.81 8.92
C HIS A 45 -2.31 8.32 7.82
N GLY A 46 -1.77 8.51 6.62
CA GLY A 46 -2.54 8.77 5.41
C GLY A 46 -3.16 10.16 5.31
N ASP A 47 -4.30 10.24 4.62
CA ASP A 47 -5.12 11.43 4.46
C ASP A 47 -5.68 11.85 5.82
N ARG A 48 -5.48 13.12 6.19
CA ARG A 48 -5.92 13.68 7.47
C ARG A 48 -7.40 14.08 7.49
N SER A 49 -8.14 13.73 6.44
CA SER A 49 -9.58 13.98 6.32
C SER A 49 -10.37 13.21 7.39
N PRO A 50 -11.47 13.76 7.93
CA PRO A 50 -12.35 13.04 8.85
C PRO A 50 -13.00 11.80 8.20
N GLY A 51 -13.27 10.76 8.98
CA GLY A 51 -14.05 9.59 8.54
C GLY A 51 -13.25 8.49 7.83
N ILE A 52 -11.92 8.52 7.91
CA ILE A 52 -11.06 7.45 7.40
C ILE A 52 -11.00 6.29 8.42
N GLU A 53 -11.53 5.15 8.01
CA GLU A 53 -11.64 3.93 8.81
C GLU A 53 -10.46 2.95 8.58
N PRO A 54 -10.24 1.98 9.49
CA PRO A 54 -9.26 0.92 9.27
C PRO A 54 -9.49 0.18 7.95
N GLY A 55 -8.42 0.03 7.16
CA GLY A 55 -8.47 -0.65 5.86
C GLY A 55 -8.86 0.24 4.68
N ASP A 56 -9.22 1.50 4.91
CA ASP A 56 -9.37 2.49 3.85
C ASP A 56 -8.00 2.78 3.19
N PRO A 57 -7.85 2.74 1.86
CA PRO A 57 -6.63 3.14 1.16
C PRO A 57 -6.11 4.53 1.54
N HIS A 58 -6.99 5.45 1.91
CA HIS A 58 -6.64 6.78 2.36
C HIS A 58 -5.96 6.78 3.73
N ALA A 59 -6.13 5.73 4.55
CA ALA A 59 -5.41 5.55 5.81
C ALA A 59 -3.94 5.15 5.60
N ALA A 60 -3.56 4.78 4.38
CA ALA A 60 -2.22 4.32 4.08
C ALA A 60 -1.20 5.45 4.26
N PRO A 61 -0.07 5.21 4.94
CA PRO A 61 1.01 6.18 5.02
C PRO A 61 1.39 6.67 3.61
N GLY A 62 1.63 7.98 3.46
CA GLY A 62 2.06 8.56 2.19
C GLY A 62 0.96 8.70 1.12
N PHE A 63 -0.31 8.45 1.47
CA PHE A 63 -1.43 8.62 0.54
C PHE A 63 -1.40 9.99 -0.16
N ASN A 64 -1.73 10.01 -1.45
CA ASN A 64 -1.73 11.19 -2.32
C ASN A 64 -0.44 12.05 -2.27
N GLY A 65 0.72 11.40 -2.17
CA GLY A 65 2.01 12.09 -2.10
C GLY A 65 2.32 12.68 -0.72
N GLY A 66 1.60 12.23 0.32
CA GLY A 66 1.87 12.59 1.71
C GLY A 66 3.16 11.99 2.26
N THR A 67 3.35 12.14 3.57
CA THR A 67 4.55 11.66 4.29
C THR A 67 4.24 10.53 5.28
N ASP A 68 5.28 9.85 5.74
CA ASP A 68 5.19 8.99 6.93
C ASP A 68 5.01 9.83 8.22
N VAL A 69 4.86 9.15 9.37
CA VAL A 69 4.74 9.79 10.70
C VAL A 69 5.96 10.63 11.09
N ASN A 70 7.10 10.45 10.41
CA ASN A 70 8.34 11.19 10.62
C ASN A 70 8.58 12.28 9.55
N GLY A 71 7.62 12.50 8.64
CA GLY A 71 7.74 13.52 7.59
C GLY A 71 8.54 13.08 6.35
N ARG A 72 8.85 11.80 6.18
CA ARG A 72 9.58 11.29 5.01
C ARG A 72 8.67 11.11 3.80
N THR A 73 9.21 11.22 2.59
CA THR A 73 8.51 10.99 1.31
C THR A 73 8.90 9.65 0.67
N ALA A 74 8.12 9.17 -0.29
CA ALA A 74 8.29 7.81 -0.85
C ALA A 74 9.67 7.53 -1.48
N GLY A 75 10.39 8.58 -1.90
CA GLY A 75 11.75 8.46 -2.43
C GLY A 75 12.85 8.45 -1.37
N ASP A 76 12.54 8.67 -0.10
CA ASP A 76 13.52 8.60 0.98
C ASP A 76 13.86 7.12 1.29
N PRO A 77 15.12 6.67 1.16
CA PRO A 77 15.53 5.31 1.47
C PRO A 77 15.27 4.90 2.93
N ALA A 78 15.08 5.83 3.85
CA ALA A 78 14.71 5.55 5.24
C ALA A 78 13.19 5.40 5.45
N ALA A 79 12.37 5.65 4.42
CA ALA A 79 10.92 5.64 4.51
C ALA A 79 10.32 4.24 4.25
N THR A 80 10.43 3.36 5.25
CA THR A 80 9.91 1.99 5.18
C THR A 80 8.38 1.92 5.14
N ALA A 81 7.65 2.98 5.51
CA ALA A 81 6.19 2.96 5.64
C ALA A 81 5.41 3.30 4.36
N ILE A 82 6.02 3.97 3.37
CA ILE A 82 5.27 4.69 2.31
C ILE A 82 5.59 4.29 0.87
N GLY A 83 6.79 3.75 0.58
CA GLY A 83 7.32 3.50 -0.78
C GLY A 83 6.33 3.04 -1.86
N ALA A 84 6.30 1.75 -2.18
CA ALA A 84 5.48 1.17 -3.26
C ALA A 84 4.04 0.91 -2.80
N HIS A 85 3.66 1.38 -1.61
CA HIS A 85 2.37 1.09 -0.99
C HIS A 85 1.20 1.60 -1.85
N ALA A 86 1.25 2.86 -2.29
CA ALA A 86 0.18 3.51 -3.03
C ALA A 86 -0.18 2.80 -4.34
N ILE A 87 0.82 2.22 -5.01
CA ILE A 87 0.68 1.49 -6.27
C ILE A 87 -0.22 0.26 -6.08
N HIS A 88 -0.02 -0.46 -4.97
CA HIS A 88 -0.78 -1.67 -4.68
C HIS A 88 -2.23 -1.35 -4.29
N LEU A 89 -2.46 -0.27 -3.54
CA LEU A 89 -3.79 0.08 -3.04
C LEU A 89 -4.76 0.55 -4.13
N THR A 90 -4.22 1.11 -5.20
CA THR A 90 -5.01 1.62 -6.34
C THR A 90 -5.11 0.61 -7.48
N GLY A 91 -4.18 -0.35 -7.55
CA GLY A 91 -4.04 -1.24 -8.70
C GLY A 91 -3.52 -0.49 -9.93
N GLY A 92 -3.66 -1.08 -11.11
CA GLY A 92 -3.21 -0.45 -12.34
C GLY A 92 -3.35 -1.33 -13.56
N ALA A 93 -2.51 -1.06 -14.57
CA ALA A 93 -2.54 -1.75 -15.85
C ALA A 93 -2.28 -3.26 -15.76
N LEU A 94 -1.60 -3.72 -14.72
CA LEU A 94 -1.20 -5.13 -14.56
C LEU A 94 -2.06 -5.90 -13.56
N GLY A 95 -2.86 -5.24 -12.73
CA GLY A 95 -3.61 -5.92 -11.68
C GLY A 95 -4.59 -5.02 -10.94
N VAL A 96 -5.52 -5.65 -10.24
CA VAL A 96 -6.45 -4.96 -9.32
C VAL A 96 -5.75 -4.46 -8.06
N ALA A 97 -6.42 -3.55 -7.35
CA ALA A 97 -6.05 -3.13 -6.02
C ALA A 97 -5.82 -4.32 -5.07
N VAL A 98 -4.86 -4.17 -4.17
CA VAL A 98 -4.48 -5.14 -3.15
C VAL A 98 -4.91 -4.59 -1.80
N SER A 99 -5.63 -5.40 -1.02
CA SER A 99 -6.03 -5.04 0.32
C SER A 99 -4.86 -5.06 1.30
N CYS A 100 -4.90 -4.21 2.32
CA CYS A 100 -3.81 -4.00 3.28
C CYS A 100 -3.40 -5.30 4.01
N ASP A 101 -4.37 -6.18 4.29
CA ASP A 101 -4.17 -7.47 4.97
C ASP A 101 -3.34 -8.48 4.15
N GLN A 102 -3.05 -8.18 2.88
CA GLN A 102 -2.14 -9.01 2.09
C GLN A 102 -0.67 -8.83 2.48
N CYS A 103 -0.32 -7.75 3.19
CA CYS A 103 1.06 -7.43 3.54
C CYS A 103 1.29 -7.45 5.06
N HIS A 104 0.39 -6.85 5.85
CA HIS A 104 0.57 -6.71 7.29
C HIS A 104 -0.76 -6.77 8.03
N VAL A 105 -0.69 -6.91 9.35
CA VAL A 105 -1.89 -6.83 10.20
C VAL A 105 -2.45 -5.41 10.16
N VAL A 106 -3.73 -5.27 9.85
CA VAL A 106 -4.45 -3.98 9.94
C VAL A 106 -5.09 -3.91 11.32
N PRO A 107 -4.68 -2.97 12.19
CA PRO A 107 -5.28 -2.84 13.52
C PRO A 107 -6.73 -2.37 13.40
N ALA A 108 -7.63 -2.97 14.16
CA ALA A 108 -9.05 -2.60 14.18
C ALA A 108 -9.30 -1.30 14.96
N THR A 109 -8.41 -0.95 15.89
CA THR A 109 -8.49 0.24 16.75
C THR A 109 -7.11 0.83 16.99
N VAL A 110 -7.05 2.12 17.34
CA VAL A 110 -5.78 2.82 17.61
C VAL A 110 -5.00 2.23 18.79
N ASP A 111 -5.70 1.64 19.76
CA ASP A 111 -5.13 1.02 20.96
C ASP A 111 -4.89 -0.49 20.82
N ALA A 112 -5.05 -1.06 19.61
CA ALA A 112 -4.76 -2.46 19.36
C ALA A 112 -3.31 -2.81 19.75
N ALA A 113 -3.13 -3.96 20.38
CA ALA A 113 -1.81 -4.42 20.84
C ALA A 113 -0.81 -4.47 19.68
N GLY A 114 0.37 -3.87 19.88
CA GLY A 114 1.43 -3.80 18.85
C GLY A 114 1.19 -2.76 17.75
N HIS A 115 0.15 -1.92 17.81
CA HIS A 115 -0.03 -0.86 16.82
C HIS A 115 0.89 0.35 17.09
N LEU A 116 1.07 0.73 18.36
CA LEU A 116 1.77 1.95 18.77
C LEU A 116 3.23 1.70 19.22
N ASP A 117 3.86 0.62 18.75
CA ASP A 117 5.23 0.22 19.13
C ASP A 117 6.31 0.67 18.13
N ASN A 118 5.93 1.49 17.14
CA ASN A 118 6.78 1.92 16.01
C ASN A 118 7.31 0.77 15.14
N GLN A 119 6.66 -0.38 15.15
CA GLN A 119 6.96 -1.50 14.29
C GLN A 119 5.71 -1.90 13.49
N VAL A 120 5.92 -2.43 12.30
CA VAL A 120 4.84 -3.06 11.52
C VAL A 120 5.09 -4.56 11.54
N THR A 121 4.12 -5.30 12.07
CA THR A 121 4.15 -6.75 11.94
C THR A 121 3.71 -7.15 10.54
N ILE A 122 4.69 -7.52 9.71
CA ILE A 122 4.44 -8.09 8.38
C ILE A 122 3.84 -9.49 8.54
N ALA A 123 2.64 -9.67 8.01
CA ALA A 123 1.87 -10.90 8.08
C ALA A 123 1.16 -11.07 6.73
N PHE A 124 1.83 -11.77 5.82
CA PHE A 124 1.33 -11.93 4.45
C PHE A 124 0.00 -12.68 4.39
N GLY A 125 -0.95 -12.14 3.62
CA GLY A 125 -2.25 -12.73 3.39
C GLY A 125 -2.26 -13.86 2.37
N ALA A 126 -3.45 -14.40 2.11
CA ALA A 126 -3.63 -15.56 1.24
C ALA A 126 -3.18 -15.31 -0.22
N ARG A 127 -3.37 -14.09 -0.73
CA ARG A 127 -2.99 -13.75 -2.11
C ARG A 127 -1.48 -13.80 -2.29
N ALA A 128 -0.72 -13.22 -1.36
CA ALA A 128 0.74 -13.26 -1.40
C ALA A 128 1.28 -14.70 -1.30
N LYS A 129 0.59 -15.57 -0.54
CA LYS A 129 0.93 -16.99 -0.31
C LYS A 129 0.38 -17.96 -1.37
N LYS A 130 -0.33 -17.46 -2.39
CA LYS A 130 -0.97 -18.32 -3.40
C LYS A 130 0.04 -19.27 -4.04
N ASN A 131 -0.41 -20.48 -4.40
CA ASN A 131 0.41 -21.59 -4.88
C ASN A 131 1.43 -22.13 -3.85
N GLY A 132 1.17 -21.93 -2.55
CA GLY A 132 2.04 -22.46 -1.49
C GLY A 132 3.36 -21.72 -1.35
N LEU A 133 3.45 -20.51 -1.92
CA LEU A 133 4.63 -19.67 -1.80
C LEU A 133 4.82 -19.21 -0.35
N ALA A 134 6.08 -18.92 0.00
CA ALA A 134 6.48 -18.43 1.32
C ALA A 134 7.02 -16.99 1.22
N PRO A 135 6.13 -15.98 1.16
CA PRO A 135 6.49 -14.56 1.13
C PRO A 135 7.41 -14.15 2.26
N ALA A 136 8.39 -13.30 1.94
CA ALA A 136 9.23 -12.65 2.92
C ALA A 136 9.45 -11.18 2.56
N TYR A 137 9.59 -10.34 3.59
CA TYR A 137 10.05 -8.97 3.49
C TYR A 137 11.36 -8.83 4.28
N ASP A 138 12.40 -8.36 3.61
CA ASP A 138 13.66 -8.01 4.26
C ASP A 138 13.66 -6.50 4.55
N PRO A 139 13.59 -6.08 5.84
CA PRO A 139 13.57 -4.67 6.20
C PRO A 139 14.91 -3.95 5.98
N ALA A 140 16.03 -4.68 5.90
CA ALA A 140 17.35 -4.08 5.70
C ALA A 140 17.55 -3.66 4.24
N THR A 141 17.09 -4.48 3.29
CA THR A 141 17.14 -4.17 1.86
C THR A 141 15.84 -3.56 1.33
N GLN A 142 14.79 -3.58 2.15
CA GLN A 142 13.42 -3.22 1.82
C GLN A 142 12.90 -3.96 0.58
N THR A 143 13.17 -5.26 0.48
CA THR A 143 12.75 -6.08 -0.66
C THR A 143 11.73 -7.13 -0.26
N CYS A 144 10.71 -7.31 -1.10
CA CYS A 144 9.81 -8.45 -1.03
C CYS A 144 10.38 -9.60 -1.87
N SER A 145 10.18 -10.84 -1.42
CA SER A 145 10.57 -12.04 -2.16
C SER A 145 9.56 -13.16 -1.96
N ASN A 146 9.56 -14.14 -2.87
CA ASN A 146 8.71 -15.33 -2.81
C ASN A 146 7.22 -15.02 -2.62
N THR A 147 6.77 -13.87 -3.12
CA THR A 147 5.34 -13.54 -3.16
C THR A 147 4.73 -14.02 -4.47
N TYR A 148 3.42 -14.22 -4.50
CA TYR A 148 2.72 -14.58 -5.73
C TYR A 148 2.96 -13.60 -6.89
N CYS A 149 3.15 -12.31 -6.60
CA CYS A 149 3.36 -11.27 -7.60
C CYS A 149 4.84 -10.97 -7.90
N HIS A 150 5.71 -11.09 -6.88
CA HIS A 150 7.11 -10.66 -6.86
C HIS A 150 8.07 -11.80 -6.41
N GLY A 151 7.67 -13.05 -6.62
CA GLY A 151 8.50 -14.24 -6.39
C GLY A 151 8.93 -14.93 -7.69
N GLY A 152 8.30 -14.56 -8.82
CA GLY A 152 8.44 -15.26 -10.08
C GLY A 152 7.72 -16.60 -10.05
N THR A 153 6.75 -16.80 -10.94
CA THR A 153 6.16 -18.13 -11.11
C THR A 153 7.18 -18.99 -11.86
N PRO A 154 7.65 -20.11 -11.29
CA PRO A 154 8.63 -20.98 -11.96
C PRO A 154 8.12 -21.40 -13.34
N GLY A 155 8.98 -21.29 -14.36
CA GLY A 155 8.67 -21.70 -15.73
C GLY A 155 8.03 -20.63 -16.62
N TRP A 156 7.74 -19.43 -16.11
CA TRP A 156 7.15 -18.35 -16.92
C TRP A 156 8.20 -17.54 -17.71
N LYS A 157 9.42 -17.45 -17.19
CA LYS A 157 10.58 -16.81 -17.81
C LYS A 157 11.87 -17.35 -17.18
N ALA A 158 12.95 -17.44 -17.96
CA ALA A 158 14.24 -17.90 -17.46
C ALA A 158 14.85 -16.96 -16.40
N ASN A 159 14.69 -15.65 -16.58
CA ASN A 159 15.20 -14.61 -15.67
C ASN A 159 14.14 -13.51 -15.48
N PRO A 160 13.12 -13.73 -14.64
CA PRO A 160 12.09 -12.71 -14.39
C PRO A 160 12.63 -11.63 -13.43
N VAL A 161 12.25 -10.38 -13.66
CA VAL A 161 12.51 -9.27 -12.72
C VAL A 161 11.42 -9.33 -11.66
N VAL A 162 11.73 -9.95 -10.53
CA VAL A 162 10.70 -10.33 -9.55
C VAL A 162 10.84 -9.67 -8.20
N ALA A 163 11.99 -9.12 -7.83
CA ALA A 163 12.19 -8.55 -6.50
C ALA A 163 12.36 -7.03 -6.55
N PRO A 164 11.29 -6.25 -6.81
CA PRO A 164 11.38 -4.80 -6.71
C PRO A 164 11.66 -4.39 -5.27
N LYS A 165 12.40 -3.30 -5.10
CA LYS A 165 12.54 -2.65 -3.80
C LYS A 165 11.27 -1.91 -3.47
N TRP A 166 10.92 -1.90 -2.19
CA TRP A 166 9.79 -1.15 -1.64
C TRP A 166 9.88 0.33 -1.96
N SER A 167 11.07 0.92 -2.07
CA SER A 167 11.24 2.33 -2.43
C SER A 167 11.12 2.63 -3.93
N GLN A 168 10.96 1.62 -4.79
CA GLN A 168 10.82 1.84 -6.23
C GLN A 168 9.35 2.12 -6.61
N GLY A 169 9.17 2.94 -7.64
CA GLY A 169 7.86 3.27 -8.18
C GLY A 169 7.38 2.27 -9.25
N ASN A 170 6.36 2.69 -10.01
CA ASN A 170 5.75 1.90 -11.08
C ASN A 170 6.75 1.45 -12.16
N GLU A 171 7.86 2.17 -12.32
CA GLU A 171 8.91 1.86 -13.28
C GLU A 171 9.66 0.55 -12.98
N ALA A 172 9.53 0.00 -11.77
CA ALA A 172 10.21 -1.22 -11.37
C ALA A 172 9.73 -2.47 -12.14
N ILE A 173 8.47 -2.48 -12.57
CA ILE A 173 7.83 -3.66 -13.20
C ILE A 173 7.10 -3.22 -14.45
N VAL A 174 7.49 -3.78 -15.58
CA VAL A 174 6.94 -3.50 -16.91
C VAL A 174 6.54 -4.80 -17.61
N CYS A 175 5.76 -4.68 -18.69
CA CYS A 175 5.49 -5.77 -19.62
C CYS A 175 6.80 -6.52 -19.98
N GLY A 176 6.82 -7.84 -19.83
CA GLY A 176 8.02 -8.66 -20.06
C GLY A 176 8.86 -8.96 -18.81
N ALA A 177 8.59 -8.32 -17.67
CA ALA A 177 9.30 -8.56 -16.42
C ALA A 177 9.03 -9.96 -15.84
N CYS A 178 7.79 -10.44 -15.95
CA CYS A 178 7.36 -11.71 -15.33
C CYS A 178 7.38 -12.89 -16.30
N HIS A 179 6.89 -12.69 -17.52
CA HIS A 179 6.82 -13.69 -18.59
C HIS A 179 7.18 -13.04 -19.93
N ASP A 180 7.59 -13.85 -20.91
CA ASP A 180 7.83 -13.36 -22.26
C ASP A 180 6.51 -12.94 -22.95
N LEU A 181 6.62 -12.09 -23.97
CA LEU A 181 5.47 -11.56 -24.72
C LEU A 181 5.64 -11.90 -26.20
N PRO A 182 4.97 -12.95 -26.71
CA PRO A 182 4.12 -13.91 -26.00
C PRO A 182 4.93 -14.89 -25.11
N PRO A 183 4.28 -15.62 -24.17
CA PRO A 183 4.95 -16.69 -23.42
C PRO A 183 5.59 -17.73 -24.35
N PRO A 184 6.66 -18.42 -23.93
CA PRO A 184 7.30 -19.42 -24.78
C PRO A 184 6.42 -20.66 -24.97
N SER A 185 6.69 -21.40 -26.06
CA SER A 185 6.17 -22.75 -26.26
C SER A 185 6.65 -23.68 -25.13
N PRO A 186 5.85 -24.67 -24.65
CA PRO A 186 4.55 -25.10 -25.18
C PRO A 186 3.34 -24.30 -24.65
N VAL A 187 3.53 -23.37 -23.71
CA VAL A 187 2.44 -22.63 -23.06
C VAL A 187 1.69 -21.74 -24.06
N HIS A 188 2.41 -21.10 -24.99
CA HIS A 188 1.82 -20.43 -26.14
C HIS A 188 1.98 -21.29 -27.40
N VAL A 189 0.86 -21.70 -27.98
CA VAL A 189 0.86 -22.42 -29.26
C VAL A 189 1.13 -21.44 -30.40
N LYS A 190 1.97 -21.84 -31.36
CA LYS A 190 2.09 -21.09 -32.61
C LYS A 190 0.91 -21.45 -33.48
N ILE A 191 0.02 -20.49 -33.72
CA ILE A 191 -1.09 -20.66 -34.66
C ILE A 191 -0.57 -20.20 -36.02
N ASP A 192 -0.65 -21.07 -37.03
CA ASP A 192 -0.15 -20.84 -38.39
C ASP A 192 -1.08 -19.96 -39.25
N LYS A 193 -2.15 -19.40 -38.66
CA LYS A 193 -3.11 -18.55 -39.35
C LYS A 193 -2.93 -17.08 -38.97
N ALA A 194 -2.53 -16.29 -39.97
CA ALA A 194 -2.24 -14.86 -39.87
C ALA A 194 -3.41 -13.96 -39.39
N THR A 195 -4.62 -14.50 -39.21
CA THR A 195 -5.83 -13.75 -38.86
C THR A 195 -6.33 -13.90 -37.43
N GLN A 196 -5.64 -14.65 -36.57
CA GLN A 196 -6.04 -14.84 -35.16
C GLN A 196 -4.92 -14.36 -34.23
N GLY A 197 -4.89 -13.04 -34.01
CA GLY A 197 -4.05 -12.43 -32.98
C GLY A 197 -4.69 -12.54 -31.59
N CYS A 198 -3.95 -12.12 -30.57
CA CYS A 198 -4.48 -11.97 -29.20
C CYS A 198 -5.80 -11.19 -29.23
N GLY A 199 -6.89 -11.77 -28.70
CA GLY A 199 -8.16 -11.09 -28.53
C GLY A 199 -8.95 -10.73 -29.80
N THR A 200 -8.49 -11.12 -31.00
CA THR A 200 -9.17 -10.79 -32.28
C THR A 200 -9.86 -11.97 -32.95
N SER A 201 -9.69 -13.20 -32.43
CA SER A 201 -10.40 -14.36 -32.96
C SER A 201 -11.89 -14.28 -32.62
N THR A 202 -12.72 -14.19 -33.65
CA THR A 202 -14.19 -14.39 -33.54
C THR A 202 -14.57 -15.87 -33.49
N ASN A 203 -13.60 -16.77 -33.66
CA ASN A 203 -13.82 -18.21 -33.55
C ASN A 203 -13.59 -18.66 -32.09
N PRO A 204 -14.65 -19.08 -31.37
CA PRO A 204 -14.56 -19.50 -29.97
C PRO A 204 -13.69 -20.76 -29.76
N ALA A 205 -13.42 -21.55 -30.81
CA ALA A 205 -12.52 -22.70 -30.73
C ALA A 205 -11.03 -22.31 -30.64
N PHE A 206 -10.67 -21.06 -30.94
CA PHE A 206 -9.29 -20.56 -30.94
C PHE A 206 -9.12 -19.22 -30.21
N ALA A 207 -10.19 -18.69 -29.60
CA ALA A 207 -10.16 -17.47 -28.81
C ALA A 207 -9.65 -17.77 -27.39
N CYS A 208 -8.35 -18.07 -27.27
CA CYS A 208 -7.73 -18.36 -25.98
C CYS A 208 -7.63 -17.14 -25.06
N HIS A 209 -7.72 -15.93 -25.63
CA HIS A 209 -7.72 -14.67 -24.90
C HIS A 209 -9.01 -13.89 -25.19
N PRO A 210 -9.68 -13.34 -24.16
CA PRO A 210 -10.89 -12.54 -24.36
C PRO A 210 -10.56 -11.21 -25.06
N ALA A 211 -11.59 -10.57 -25.62
CA ALA A 211 -11.48 -9.26 -26.23
C ALA A 211 -10.84 -8.25 -25.25
N GLY A 212 -9.91 -7.43 -25.74
CA GLY A 212 -9.14 -6.48 -24.92
C GLY A 212 -7.73 -6.95 -24.55
N TYR A 213 -7.42 -8.24 -24.73
CA TYR A 213 -6.04 -8.72 -24.65
C TYR A 213 -5.26 -8.41 -25.93
N SER A 214 -4.05 -7.87 -25.76
CA SER A 214 -3.06 -7.66 -26.82
C SER A 214 -1.68 -8.08 -26.29
N PRO A 215 -0.61 -8.11 -27.11
CA PRO A 215 0.75 -8.34 -26.60
C PRO A 215 1.17 -7.38 -25.48
N PHE A 216 0.51 -6.22 -25.34
CA PHE A 216 0.81 -5.21 -24.32
C PHE A 216 -0.44 -4.74 -23.55
N THR A 217 -1.53 -5.50 -23.59
CA THR A 217 -2.78 -5.14 -22.93
C THR A 217 -3.42 -6.39 -22.35
N VAL A 218 -3.94 -6.27 -21.14
CA VAL A 218 -4.47 -7.36 -20.35
C VAL A 218 -5.72 -6.89 -19.62
N ASP A 219 -6.56 -7.80 -19.18
CA ASP A 219 -7.59 -7.49 -18.19
C ASP A 219 -6.95 -7.56 -16.79
N PRO A 220 -6.81 -6.44 -16.06
CA PRO A 220 -6.21 -6.42 -14.72
C PRO A 220 -6.93 -7.33 -13.71
N LYS A 221 -8.21 -7.65 -13.95
CA LYS A 221 -8.99 -8.58 -13.11
C LYS A 221 -8.57 -10.03 -13.28
N LEU A 222 -7.89 -10.37 -14.39
CA LEU A 222 -7.56 -11.74 -14.76
C LEU A 222 -6.04 -11.98 -14.86
N HIS A 223 -5.26 -10.95 -15.18
CA HIS A 223 -3.85 -11.08 -15.58
C HIS A 223 -2.94 -11.69 -14.51
N MET A 224 -3.08 -11.25 -13.26
CA MET A 224 -2.22 -11.72 -12.17
C MET A 224 -2.81 -12.91 -11.42
N ASP A 225 -4.10 -13.23 -11.58
CA ASP A 225 -4.73 -14.33 -10.86
C ASP A 225 -4.63 -15.68 -11.57
N GLY A 226 -3.93 -15.74 -12.71
CA GLY A 226 -3.63 -16.99 -13.42
C GLY A 226 -4.82 -17.58 -14.18
N GLN A 227 -5.94 -16.86 -14.28
CA GLN A 227 -7.15 -17.28 -15.00
C GLN A 227 -7.19 -16.69 -16.41
N ILE A 228 -6.08 -16.75 -17.15
CA ILE A 228 -6.05 -16.26 -18.54
C ILE A 228 -6.71 -17.27 -19.51
N CYS A 229 -6.98 -18.50 -19.06
CA CYS A 229 -7.78 -19.45 -19.83
C CYS A 229 -9.25 -19.41 -19.39
N PRO A 230 -10.18 -18.92 -20.23
CA PRO A 230 -11.59 -19.23 -20.03
C PRO A 230 -11.78 -20.77 -20.04
N PRO A 231 -12.84 -21.31 -19.41
CA PRO A 231 -13.07 -22.75 -19.24
C PRO A 231 -13.14 -23.57 -20.54
N PHE A 232 -13.05 -22.92 -21.70
CA PHE A 232 -13.07 -23.52 -23.04
C PHE A 232 -11.67 -23.83 -23.58
N CYS A 233 -10.60 -23.42 -22.90
CA CYS A 233 -9.23 -23.76 -23.24
C CYS A 233 -8.75 -24.94 -22.38
N THR A 234 -9.25 -26.13 -22.64
CA THR A 234 -8.60 -27.33 -22.11
C THR A 234 -7.23 -27.48 -22.77
N PRO A 235 -6.14 -27.66 -22.00
CA PRO A 235 -4.87 -28.07 -22.58
C PRO A 235 -5.12 -29.38 -23.33
N VAL A 236 -4.70 -29.45 -24.60
CA VAL A 236 -4.42 -30.75 -25.19
C VAL A 236 -3.28 -31.33 -24.34
N SER A 237 -3.61 -32.36 -23.55
CA SER A 237 -2.63 -33.15 -22.79
C SER A 237 -1.47 -33.60 -23.70
N PRO A 238 -0.26 -33.80 -23.16
CA PRO A 238 0.93 -34.14 -23.94
C PRO A 238 0.76 -35.39 -24.80
#